data_AF-A0A497JMN3-F1
#
_entry.id   AF-A0A497JMN3-F1
#
_cell.length_a   1.000
_cell.length_b   1.000
_cell.length_c   1.000
_cell.angle_alpha   90.00
_cell.angle_beta   90.00
_cell.angle_gamma   90.00
#
_symmetry.space_group_name_H-M   'P 1'
#
loop_
_entity.id
_entity.type
_entity.pdbx_description
1 polymer ?
#
loop_
_entity_poly.entity_id
_entity_poly.type
_entity_poly.pdbx_seq_one_letter_code
_entity_poly.pdbx_strand_id
1 'polypeptide(L)' 'AAEEKNVDLIVMGARGISKIKEILLGSVSHGVARKAHCPVLIIK' A
#
# COMPACT_ATOMS: atom_id res chain seq x y z
N ALA A 1 14.59 -0.76 -1.54
CA ALA A 1 14.21 -2.16 -1.30
C ALA A 1 13.37 -2.77 -2.44
N ALA A 2 12.15 -2.32 -2.72
CA ALA A 2 11.34 -2.87 -3.82
C ALA A 2 12.01 -2.62 -5.19
N GLU A 3 12.44 -1.38 -5.44
CA GLU A 3 13.17 -0.99 -6.67
C GLU A 3 14.47 -1.78 -6.86
N GLU A 4 15.30 -1.87 -5.81
CA GLU A 4 16.55 -2.65 -5.82
C GLU A 4 16.34 -4.12 -6.17
N LYS A 5 15.16 -4.67 -5.86
CA LYS A 5 14.81 -6.06 -6.12
C LYS A 5 14.09 -6.26 -7.45
N ASN A 6 13.86 -5.20 -8.23
CA ASN A 6 13.11 -5.23 -9.48
C ASN A 6 11.79 -6.01 -9.35
N VAL A 7 10.98 -5.65 -8.35
CA VAL A 7 9.72 -6.36 -8.10
C VAL A 7 8.62 -5.90 -9.05
N ASP A 8 7.90 -6.84 -9.63
CA ASP A 8 6.80 -6.53 -10.56
C ASP A 8 5.46 -6.23 -9.86
N LEU A 9 5.34 -6.54 -8.56
CA LEU A 9 4.13 -6.31 -7.76
C LEU A 9 4.45 -6.16 -6.27
N ILE A 10 3.85 -5.17 -5.63
CA ILE A 10 3.87 -5.03 -4.17
C ILE A 10 2.52 -5.50 -3.61
N VAL A 11 2.54 -6.44 -2.66
CA VAL A 11 1.33 -6.90 -1.95
C VAL A 11 1.41 -6.47 -0.50
N MET A 12 0.36 -5.80 0.00
CA MET A 12 0.31 -5.38 1.40
C MET A 12 -1.11 -5.37 1.97
N GLY A 13 -1.20 -5.50 3.30
CA GLY A 13 -2.47 -5.31 4.01
C GLY A 13 -2.76 -3.83 4.28
N ALA A 14 -4.03 -3.45 4.36
CA ALA A 14 -4.47 -2.18 4.90
C ALA A 14 -5.16 -2.39 6.26
N ARG A 15 -4.44 -2.17 7.36
CA ARG A 15 -5.03 -2.13 8.71
C ARG A 15 -5.33 -0.68 9.09
N GLY A 16 -6.60 -0.34 9.21
CA GLY A 16 -7.05 0.95 9.75
C GLY A 16 -6.90 0.97 11.27
N ILE A 17 -6.10 1.90 11.80
CA ILE A 17 -5.82 2.02 13.24
C ILE A 17 -6.95 2.75 14.00
N SER A 18 -7.94 3.29 13.29
CA SER A 18 -8.94 4.21 13.84
C SER A 18 -10.32 4.02 13.20
N LYS A 19 -11.40 4.39 13.91
CA LYS A 19 -12.82 4.44 13.44
C LYS A 19 -13.07 5.40 12.26
N ILE A 20 -12.03 5.76 11.50
CA ILE A 20 -12.16 6.52 10.26
C ILE A 20 -12.65 5.52 9.21
N LYS A 21 -13.97 5.27 9.23
CA LYS A 21 -14.68 4.37 8.31
C LYS A 21 -14.51 4.78 6.83
N GLU A 22 -14.00 5.98 6.56
CA GLU A 22 -13.97 6.55 5.21
C GLU A 22 -12.59 6.57 4.52
N ILE A 23 -11.49 6.27 5.22
CA ILE A 23 -10.18 6.17 4.53
C ILE A 23 -9.96 4.72 4.12
N LEU A 24 -10.38 4.38 2.89
CA LEU A 24 -10.17 3.07 2.28
C LEU A 24 -8.69 2.63 2.25
N LEU A 25 -7.76 3.60 2.19
CA LEU A 25 -6.31 3.39 2.08
C LEU A 25 -5.60 4.04 3.28
N GLY A 26 -5.25 3.28 4.33
CA GLY A 26 -4.52 3.80 5.49
C GLY A 26 -3.22 4.51 5.09
N SER A 27 -2.68 5.40 5.96
CA SER A 27 -1.59 6.33 5.60
C SER A 27 -0.35 5.65 4.98
N VAL A 28 0.02 4.45 5.45
CA VAL A 28 1.14 3.69 4.90
C VAL A 28 0.80 3.16 3.51
N SER A 29 -0.33 2.45 3.37
CA SER A 29 -0.76 1.88 2.09
C SER A 29 -0.99 2.97 1.03
N HIS A 30 -1.49 4.14 1.43
CA HIS A 30 -1.62 5.30 0.55
C HIS A 30 -0.26 5.85 0.10
N GLY A 31 0.69 5.98 1.04
CA GLY A 31 2.04 6.44 0.74
C GLY A 31 2.80 5.49 -0.19
N VAL A 32 2.63 4.18 -0.02
CA VAL A 32 3.21 3.15 -0.88
C VAL A 32 2.58 3.20 -2.27
N ALA A 33 1.25 3.20 -2.37
CA ALA A 33 0.54 3.24 -3.65
C ALA A 33 0.90 4.49 -4.49
N ARG A 34 1.14 5.64 -3.84
CA ARG A 34 1.56 6.87 -4.53
C ARG A 34 3.00 6.87 -5.06
N LYS A 35 3.88 6.04 -4.51
CA LYS A 35 5.33 6.10 -4.77
C LYS A 35 5.88 4.85 -5.44
N ALA A 36 5.11 3.77 -5.50
CA ALA A 36 5.56 2.53 -6.11
C ALA A 36 5.82 2.71 -7.61
N HIS A 37 6.93 2.13 -8.07
CA HIS A 37 7.30 2.03 -9.49
C HIS A 37 6.54 0.90 -10.21
N CYS A 38 5.84 0.06 -9.47
CA CYS A 38 5.08 -1.09 -9.95
C CYS A 38 3.68 -1.12 -9.31
N PRO A 39 2.75 -1.93 -9.83
CA PRO A 39 1.42 -2.07 -9.25
C PRO A 39 1.46 -2.45 -7.75
N VAL A 40 0.45 -1.98 -7.01
CA VAL A 40 0.28 -2.30 -5.58
C VAL A 40 -1.08 -2.95 -5.36
N LEU A 41 -1.07 -4.21 -4.92
CA LEU A 41 -2.27 -4.94 -4.49
C LEU A 41 -2.47 -4.76 -2.99
N ILE A 42 -3.58 -4.16 -2.61
CA ILE A 42 -3.92 -3.88 -1.21
C ILE A 42 -5.07 -4.79 -0.78
N ILE A 43 -4.81 -5.61 0.23
CA ILE A 43 -5.75 -6.61 0.74
C ILE A 43 -6.31 -6.13 2.09
N LYS A 44 -7.60 -6.40 2.33
CA LYS A 44 -8.29 -6.10 3.57
C LYS A 44 -8.51 -7.36 4.41
#